data_AF-A0A0J5GSD1-F1
#
_entry.id   AF-A0A0J5GSD1-F1
#
_cell.length_a   1.000
_cell.length_b   1.000
_cell.length_c   1.000
_cell.angle_alpha   90.00
_cell.angle_beta   90.00
_cell.angle_gamma   90.00
#
_symmetry.space_group_name_H-M   'P 1'
#
loop_
_entity.id
_entity.type
_entity.pdbx_description
1 polymer ?
#
loop_
_entity_poly.entity_id
_entity_poly.type
_entity_poly.pdbx_seq_one_letter_code
_entity_poly.pdbx_strand_id
1 'polypeptide(L)'
;MSFWMYLTIFISQVIMVSLALTIFSSLYIKSRKKGYIFISIIALLFIFQIINSFNTSIFLGFSILITILILSTVTYLIKRKKESVWS
;
A
#
# COMPACT_ATOMS: atom_id res chain seq x y z
N MET A 1 11.43 14.95 18.89
CA MET A 1 11.25 14.05 17.72
C MET A 1 11.68 14.82 16.48
N SER A 2 12.82 14.46 15.88
CA SER A 2 13.44 15.27 14.81
C SER A 2 12.76 15.02 13.46
N PHE A 3 12.59 16.08 12.66
CA PHE A 3 12.01 16.03 11.30
C PHE A 3 12.56 14.88 10.43
N TRP A 4 13.86 14.64 10.51
CA TRP A 4 14.57 13.56 9.83
C TRP A 4 14.01 12.16 10.13
N MET A 5 13.54 11.92 11.35
CA MET A 5 12.97 10.63 11.75
C MET A 5 11.63 10.37 11.08
N TYR A 6 10.78 11.39 10.94
CA TYR A 6 9.52 11.26 10.22
C TYR A 6 9.75 11.05 8.72
N LEU A 7 10.75 11.71 8.15
CA LEU A 7 11.11 11.56 6.74
C LEU A 7 11.59 10.14 6.41
N THR A 8 12.48 9.57 7.23
CA THR A 8 12.99 8.20 7.01
C THR A 8 11.91 7.15 7.21
N ILE A 9 11.04 7.31 8.21
CA ILE A 9 9.87 6.46 8.40
C ILE A 9 8.97 6.53 7.16
N PHE A 10 8.65 7.72 6.66
CA PHE A 10 7.81 7.87 5.47
C PHE A 10 8.42 7.20 4.23
N ILE A 11 9.70 7.42 3.96
CA ILE A 11 10.40 6.80 2.82
C ILE A 11 10.38 5.26 2.94
N SER A 12 10.65 4.72 4.13
CA SER A 12 10.62 3.27 4.36
C SER A 12 9.25 2.66 4.08
N GLN A 13 8.18 3.37 4.46
CA GLN A 13 6.81 2.93 4.20
C GLN A 13 6.48 2.94 2.72
N VAL A 14 6.86 4.00 2.00
CA VAL A 14 6.65 4.09 0.54
C VAL A 14 7.37 2.96 -0.19
N ILE A 15 8.61 2.63 0.20
CA ILE A 15 9.38 1.52 -0.41
C ILE A 15 8.70 0.18 -0.15
N MET A 16 8.32 -0.10 1.11
CA MET A 16 7.65 -1.35 1.49
C MET A 16 6.35 -1.55 0.70
N VAL A 17 5.56 -0.49 0.63
CA VAL A 17 4.27 -0.48 -0.05
C VAL A 17 4.43 -0.65 -1.56
N SER A 18 5.42 0.01 -2.17
CA SER A 18 5.72 -0.13 -3.60
C SER A 18 6.20 -1.54 -3.97
N LEU A 19 7.02 -2.17 -3.12
CA LEU A 19 7.42 -3.58 -3.25
C LEU A 19 6.21 -4.51 -3.12
N ALA A 20 5.37 -4.31 -2.11
CA ALA A 20 4.15 -5.10 -1.92
C ALA A 20 3.23 -4.99 -3.13
N LEU A 21 3.07 -3.79 -3.70
CA LEU A 21 2.27 -3.54 -4.89
C LEU A 21 2.84 -4.22 -6.14
N THR A 22 4.17 -4.18 -6.30
CA THR A 22 4.87 -4.83 -7.42
C THR A 22 4.74 -6.35 -7.36
N ILE A 23 4.95 -6.92 -6.17
CA ILE A 23 4.76 -8.34 -5.89
C ILE A 23 3.31 -8.74 -6.14
N PHE A 24 2.37 -7.94 -5.65
CA PHE A 24 0.94 -8.17 -5.86
C PHE A 24 0.56 -8.13 -7.35
N SER A 25 1.00 -7.10 -8.08
CA SER A 25 0.74 -6.96 -9.52
C SER A 25 1.28 -8.18 -10.29
N SER A 26 2.50 -8.62 -9.97
CA SER A 26 3.13 -9.82 -10.57
C SER A 26 2.37 -11.12 -10.24
N LEU A 27 1.99 -11.32 -8.97
CA LEU A 27 1.25 -12.52 -8.54
C LEU A 27 -0.17 -12.55 -9.09
N TYR A 28 -0.84 -11.39 -9.18
CA TYR A 28 -2.18 -11.27 -9.74
C TYR A 28 -2.19 -11.58 -11.25
N ILE A 29 -1.10 -11.27 -11.98
CA ILE A 29 -0.92 -11.71 -13.38
C ILE A 29 -0.87 -13.23 -13.46
N LYS A 30 -0.17 -13.89 -12.53
CA LYS A 30 0.06 -15.34 -12.59
C LYS A 30 -1.14 -16.17 -12.10
N SER A 31 -1.88 -15.72 -11.09
CA SER A 31 -3.04 -16.45 -10.56
C SER A 31 -4.01 -15.55 -9.79
N ARG A 32 -5.24 -15.40 -10.31
CA ARG A 32 -6.30 -14.57 -9.69
C ARG A 32 -6.61 -15.00 -8.25
N LYS A 33 -6.65 -16.32 -7.96
CA LYS A 33 -6.97 -16.87 -6.62
C LYS A 33 -5.91 -16.52 -5.57
N LYS A 34 -4.62 -16.57 -5.93
CA LYS A 34 -3.51 -16.19 -5.02
C LYS A 34 -3.45 -14.68 -4.79
N GLY A 35 -3.89 -13.90 -5.77
CA GLY A 35 -4.05 -12.45 -5.65
C GLY A 35 -4.97 -12.04 -4.49
N TYR A 36 -6.15 -12.64 -4.36
CA TYR A 36 -7.09 -12.29 -3.28
C TYR A 36 -6.54 -12.56 -1.88
N ILE A 37 -5.79 -13.66 -1.69
CA ILE A 37 -5.13 -13.98 -0.41
C ILE A 37 -4.09 -12.91 -0.06
N PHE A 38 -3.28 -12.49 -1.04
CA PHE A 38 -2.30 -11.42 -0.85
C PHE A 38 -2.95 -10.08 -0.54
N ILE A 39 -4.07 -9.73 -1.20
CA ILE A 39 -4.83 -8.51 -0.89
C ILE A 39 -5.28 -8.53 0.57
N SER A 40 -5.81 -9.67 1.03
CA SER A 40 -6.28 -9.80 2.41
C SER A 40 -5.15 -9.61 3.43
N ILE A 41 -3.97 -10.18 3.17
CA ILE A 41 -2.79 -10.05 4.05
C ILE A 41 -2.28 -8.60 4.05
N ILE A 42 -2.16 -7.98 2.88
CA ILE A 42 -1.72 -6.58 2.75
C ILE A 42 -2.69 -5.65 3.45
N ALA A 43 -4.00 -5.85 3.29
CA ALA A 43 -5.03 -5.08 3.98
C ALA A 43 -4.89 -5.21 5.52
N LEU A 44 -4.63 -6.42 6.03
CA LEU A 44 -4.41 -6.65 7.46
C LEU A 44 -3.16 -5.90 7.97
N LEU A 45 -2.04 -5.97 7.22
CA LEU A 45 -0.82 -5.24 7.56
C LEU A 45 -1.07 -3.73 7.60
N PHE A 46 -1.80 -3.18 6.62
CA PHE A 46 -2.12 -1.76 6.57
C PHE A 46 -2.99 -1.31 7.75
N ILE A 47 -3.97 -2.12 8.16
CA ILE A 47 -4.80 -1.84 9.34
C ILE A 47 -3.94 -1.79 10.60
N PHE A 48 -3.05 -2.78 10.78
CA PHE A 48 -2.14 -2.81 11.93
C PHE A 48 -1.20 -1.60 11.94
N GLN A 49 -0.70 -1.21 10.76
CA GLN A 49 0.18 -0.07 10.58
C GLN A 49 -0.52 1.26 10.86
N ILE A 50 -1.78 1.42 10.46
CA ILE A 50 -2.62 2.57 10.83
C ILE A 50 -2.74 2.68 12.34
N ILE A 51 -3.15 1.61 13.02
CA ILE A 51 -3.37 1.60 14.48
C ILE A 51 -2.07 1.99 15.20
N ASN A 52 -0.95 1.37 14.82
CA ASN A 52 0.32 1.64 15.45
C ASN A 52 0.77 3.10 15.22
N SER A 53 0.54 3.62 14.01
CA SER A 53 0.99 4.96 13.64
C SER A 53 0.16 6.06 14.30
N PHE A 54 -1.16 5.87 14.48
CA PHE A 54 -1.99 6.78 15.27
C PHE A 54 -1.61 6.77 16.75
N ASN A 55 -1.23 5.61 17.29
CA ASN A 55 -0.69 5.53 18.65
C ASN A 55 0.66 6.23 18.79
N THR A 56 1.49 6.25 17.74
CA THR A 56 2.82 6.89 17.81
C THR A 56 2.72 8.40 17.65
N SER A 57 1.98 8.87 16.63
CA SER A 57 1.69 10.31 16.44
C SER A 57 0.61 10.53 15.40
N ILE A 58 -0.21 11.56 15.60
CA ILE A 58 -1.28 11.97 14.68
C ILE A 58 -0.72 12.28 13.27
N PHE A 59 0.45 12.91 13.18
CA PHE A 59 1.11 13.21 11.91
C PHE A 59 1.50 11.95 11.12
N LEU A 60 1.98 10.90 11.79
CA LEU A 60 2.28 9.62 11.13
C LEU A 60 1.01 8.94 10.63
N GLY A 61 -0.06 8.93 11.43
CA GLY A 61 -1.36 8.41 11.00
C GLY A 61 -1.88 9.09 9.73
N PHE A 62 -1.78 10.42 9.65
CA PHE A 62 -2.18 11.19 8.47
C PHE A 62 -1.35 10.85 7.22
N SER A 63 -0.04 10.66 7.39
CA SER A 63 0.85 10.30 6.28
C SER A 63 0.50 8.94 5.64
N ILE A 64 0.05 7.98 6.45
CA ILE A 64 -0.38 6.66 5.97
C ILE A 64 -1.73 6.73 5.28
N LEU A 65 -2.67 7.54 5.76
CA LEU A 65 -3.94 7.76 5.10
C LEU A 65 -3.75 8.31 3.67
N ILE A 66 -2.87 9.30 3.52
CA ILE A 66 -2.50 9.86 2.20
C ILE A 66 -1.87 8.77 1.32
N THR A 67 -0.96 7.97 1.88
CA THR A 67 -0.30 6.89 1.16
C THR A 67 -1.30 5.85 0.67
N ILE A 68 -2.28 5.47 1.49
CA ILE A 68 -3.35 4.52 1.13
C ILE A 68 -4.23 5.08 0.01
N LEU A 69 -4.61 6.37 0.05
CA LEU A 69 -5.41 7.00 -1.00
C LEU A 69 -4.69 6.97 -2.35
N ILE A 70 -3.40 7.31 -2.37
CA ILE A 70 -2.56 7.23 -3.57
C ILE A 70 -2.49 5.77 -4.05
N LEU A 71 -2.26 4.83 -3.14
CA LEU A 71 -2.14 3.42 -3.48
C LEU A 71 -3.43 2.85 -4.07
N SER A 72 -4.58 3.20 -3.48
CA SER A 72 -5.90 2.78 -3.95
C SER A 72 -6.16 3.31 -5.36
N THR A 73 -5.80 4.57 -5.62
CA THR A 73 -5.89 5.19 -6.95
C THR A 73 -4.99 4.49 -7.97
N VAL A 74 -3.73 4.21 -7.62
CA VAL A 74 -2.78 3.50 -8.49
C VAL A 74 -3.28 2.08 -8.79
N THR A 75 -3.77 1.37 -7.77
CA THR A 75 -4.31 0.02 -7.91
C THR A 75 -5.53 0.01 -8.83
N TYR A 76 -6.43 0.99 -8.68
CA TYR A 76 -7.59 1.17 -9.56
C TYR A 76 -7.17 1.46 -11.00
N LEU A 77 -6.19 2.34 -11.22
CA LEU A 77 -5.66 2.64 -12.55
C LEU A 77 -5.01 1.42 -13.22
N ILE A 78 -4.23 0.62 -12.47
CA ILE A 78 -3.63 -0.62 -12.96
C ILE A 78 -4.72 -1.62 -13.36
N LYS A 79 -5.77 -1.75 -12.55
CA LYS A 79 -6.92 -2.61 -12.87
C LYS A 79 -7.63 -2.13 -14.14
N ARG A 80 -7.92 -0.83 -14.24
CA ARG A 80 -8.60 -0.21 -15.40
C ARG A 80 -7.79 -0.33 -16.69
N LYS A 81 -6.47 -0.09 -16.64
CA LYS A 81 -5.58 -0.31 -17.80
C LYS A 81 -5.57 -1.77 -18.25
N LYS A 82 -5.66 -2.72 -17.33
CA LYS A 82 -5.74 -4.14 -17.69
C LYS A 82 -7.07 -4.51 -18.32
N GLU A 83 -8.18 -3.99 -17.81
CA GLU A 83 -9.50 -4.23 -18.40
C GLU A 83 -9.60 -3.67 -19.83
N SER A 84 -8.93 -2.54 -20.13
CA SER A 84 -8.92 -1.98 -21.50
C SER A 84 -7.92 -2.63 -22.47
N VAL A 85 -6.94 -3.41 -21.98
CA VAL A 85 -5.95 -4.11 -22.84
C VAL A 85 -6.44 -5.50 -23.24
N TRP A 86 -7.51 -6.00 -22.59
CA TRP A 86 -8.11 -7.31 -22.85
C TRP A 86 -9.56 -7.24 -23.38
N SER A 87 -10.06 -6.05 -23.76
CA SER A 87 -11.30 -5.88 -24.55
C SER A 87 -10.96 -5.55 -25.99
#